data_AF-A0A0A8HW17-F1
#
_entry.id   AF-A0A0A8HW17-F1
#
_cell.length_a   1.000
_cell.length_b   1.000
_cell.length_c   1.000
_cell.angle_alpha   90.00
_cell.angle_beta   90.00
_cell.angle_gamma   90.00
#
_symmetry.space_group_name_H-M   'P 1'
#
loop_
_entity.id
_entity.type
_entity.pdbx_description
1 polymer ?
#
loop_
_entity_poly.entity_id
_entity_poly.type
_entity_poly.pdbx_seq_one_letter_code
_entity_poly.pdbx_strand_id
1 'polypeptide(L)' 'MDKAILSRVVSKLAKLEYIEFLKADDKREKIISLNTKGKEIFLDANTCIRKYEKEILDILDVKDQEILLKLLDYINEKI' A
#
# COMPACT_ATOMS: atom_id res chain seq x y z
N MET A 1 -2.49 -12.25 -0.63
CA MET A 1 -2.44 -12.00 -2.09
C MET A 1 -1.72 -13.16 -2.76
N ASP A 2 -2.24 -13.69 -3.86
CA ASP A 2 -1.60 -14.78 -4.59
C ASP A 2 -0.22 -14.37 -5.18
N LYS A 3 0.75 -15.28 -5.14
CA LYS A 3 2.13 -15.00 -5.54
C LYS A 3 2.27 -14.71 -7.04
N ALA A 4 1.47 -15.35 -7.89
CA ALA A 4 1.48 -15.09 -9.33
C ALA A 4 0.87 -13.72 -9.64
N ILE A 5 -0.18 -13.33 -8.93
CA ILE A 5 -0.77 -11.99 -9.03
C ILE A 5 0.27 -10.92 -8.63
N LEU A 6 0.94 -11.11 -7.48
CA LEU A 6 1.97 -10.18 -7.03
C LEU A 6 3.09 -10.04 -8.07
N SER A 7 3.59 -11.15 -8.61
CA SER A 7 4.63 -11.16 -9.64
C SER A 7 4.19 -10.40 -10.92
N ARG A 8 2.94 -10.57 -11.33
CA ARG A 8 2.37 -9.86 -12.49
C ARG A 8 2.28 -8.36 -12.23
N VAL A 9 1.87 -7.94 -11.04
CA VAL A 9 1.77 -6.53 -10.65
C VAL A 9 3.16 -5.89 -10.59
N VAL A 10 4.13 -6.53 -9.93
CA VAL A 10 5.53 -6.07 -9.89
C VAL A 10 6.08 -5.91 -11.30
N SER A 11 5.86 -6.89 -12.18
CA SER A 11 6.31 -6.80 -13.57
C SER A 11 5.68 -5.62 -14.33
N LYS A 12 4.40 -5.32 -14.06
CA LYS A 12 3.71 -4.16 -14.66
C LYS A 12 4.26 -2.84 -14.12
N LEU A 13 4.49 -2.72 -12.82
CA LEU A 13 5.04 -1.53 -12.19
C LEU A 13 6.47 -1.24 -12.67
N ALA A 14 7.28 -2.29 -12.87
CA ALA A 14 8.61 -2.15 -13.44
C ALA A 14 8.55 -1.64 -14.90
N LYS A 15 7.64 -2.17 -15.72
CA LYS A 15 7.41 -1.70 -17.10
C LYS A 15 6.94 -0.24 -17.19
N LEU A 16 6.24 0.24 -16.17
CA LEU A 16 5.78 1.63 -16.07
C LEU A 16 6.81 2.57 -15.43
N GLU A 17 7.98 2.02 -15.06
CA GLU A 17 9.08 2.73 -14.44
C GLU A 17 8.68 3.38 -13.10
N TYR A 18 7.86 2.70 -12.31
CA TYR A 18 7.52 3.14 -10.95
C TYR A 18 8.36 2.45 -9.87
N ILE A 19 8.98 1.32 -10.19
CA ILE A 19 9.83 0.58 -9.27
C ILE A 19 11.18 0.25 -9.90
N GLU A 20 12.15 0.00 -9.05
CA GLU A 20 13.48 -0.47 -9.39
C GLU A 20 13.85 -1.72 -8.58
N PHE A 21 14.77 -2.52 -9.12
CA PHE A 21 15.33 -3.67 -8.41
C PHE A 21 16.72 -3.31 -7.89
N LEU A 22 16.89 -3.30 -6.58
CA LEU A 22 18.18 -3.05 -5.95
C LEU A 22 19.04 -4.33 -6.01
N LYS A 23 20.36 -4.17 -6.02
CA LYS A 23 21.29 -5.29 -5.92
C LYS A 23 21.20 -5.89 -4.52
N ALA A 24 21.02 -7.20 -4.47
CA ALA A 24 21.14 -8.00 -3.25
C ALA A 24 22.46 -8.79 -3.27
N ASP A 25 22.94 -9.17 -2.10
CA ASP A 25 24.15 -9.99 -1.96
C ASP A 25 23.91 -11.43 -2.50
N ASP A 26 22.70 -11.97 -2.33
CA ASP A 26 22.25 -13.20 -2.99
C ASP A 26 21.56 -12.87 -4.32
N LYS A 27 22.02 -13.49 -5.42
CA LYS A 27 21.44 -13.32 -6.77
C LYS A 27 19.99 -13.82 -6.90
N ARG A 28 19.50 -14.62 -5.94
CA ARG A 28 18.12 -15.11 -5.90
C ARG A 28 17.17 -14.11 -5.23
N GLU A 29 17.71 -13.16 -4.48
CA GLU A 29 16.93 -12.13 -3.83
C GLU A 29 16.69 -10.95 -4.78
N LYS A 30 15.47 -10.44 -4.77
CA LYS A 30 15.07 -9.26 -5.53
C LYS A 30 14.47 -8.24 -4.59
N ILE A 31 15.24 -7.22 -4.27
CA ILE A 31 14.77 -6.10 -3.44
C ILE A 31 14.07 -5.11 -4.36
N ILE A 32 12.78 -4.89 -4.12
CA ILE A 32 11.93 -3.99 -4.91
C ILE A 32 11.80 -2.66 -4.16
N SER A 33 12.08 -1.55 -4.83
CA SER A 33 11.94 -0.20 -4.27
C SER A 33 11.16 0.69 -5.22
N LEU A 34 10.46 1.69 -4.68
CA LEU A 34 9.95 2.80 -5.49
C LEU A 34 11.11 3.67 -5.95
N ASN A 35 11.15 3.98 -7.24
CA ASN A 35 12.04 5.02 -7.75
C ASN A 35 11.40 6.41 -7.54
N THR A 36 12.06 7.48 -8.00
CA THR A 36 11.56 8.86 -7.83
C THR A 36 10.13 9.04 -8.35
N LYS A 37 9.86 8.63 -9.60
CA LYS A 37 8.53 8.71 -10.22
C LYS A 37 7.49 7.89 -9.46
N GLY A 38 7.87 6.71 -8.98
CA GLY A 38 7.01 5.86 -8.16
C GLY A 38 6.65 6.49 -6.82
N LYS A 39 7.59 7.20 -6.18
CA LYS A 39 7.34 7.94 -4.94
C LYS A 39 6.37 9.09 -5.15
N GLU A 40 6.50 9.85 -6.24
CA GLU A 40 5.58 10.93 -6.59
C GLU A 40 4.15 10.40 -6.77
N ILE A 41 3.98 9.37 -7.60
CA ILE A 41 2.65 8.75 -7.83
C ILE A 41 2.08 8.16 -6.54
N PHE A 42 2.92 7.55 -5.70
CA PHE A 42 2.50 7.04 -4.40
C PHE A 42 1.97 8.17 -3.51
N LEU A 43 2.64 9.32 -3.46
CA LEU A 43 2.20 10.47 -2.66
C LEU A 43 0.86 11.02 -3.14
N ASP A 44 0.67 11.14 -4.45
CA ASP A 44 -0.59 11.60 -5.05
C ASP A 44 -1.74 10.65 -4.72
N ALA A 45 -1.52 9.34 -4.93
CA ALA A 45 -2.50 8.31 -4.61
C ALA A 45 -2.82 8.28 -3.11
N ASN A 46 -1.80 8.36 -2.26
CA ASN A 46 -1.98 8.37 -0.81
C ASN A 46 -2.77 9.60 -0.34
N THR A 47 -2.51 10.78 -0.91
CA THR A 47 -3.30 11.99 -0.62
C THR A 47 -4.79 11.77 -0.94
N CYS A 48 -5.08 11.18 -2.09
CA CYS A 48 -6.44 10.86 -2.51
C CYS A 48 -7.10 9.84 -1.57
N ILE A 49 -6.39 8.77 -1.21
CA ILE A 49 -6.87 7.74 -0.27
C ILE A 49 -7.19 8.37 1.09
N ARG A 50 -6.28 9.17 1.65
CA ARG A 50 -6.49 9.84 2.95
C ARG A 50 -7.67 10.81 2.93
N LYS A 51 -7.88 11.49 1.81
CA LYS A 51 -9.05 12.35 1.62
C LYS A 51 -10.34 11.53 1.71
N TYR A 52 -10.45 10.43 0.96
CA TYR A 52 -11.63 9.56 1.00
C TYR A 52 -11.83 8.91 2.36
N GLU A 53 -10.76 8.44 3.00
CA GLU A 53 -10.81 7.87 4.35
C GLU A 53 -11.39 8.89 5.34
N LYS A 54 -10.92 10.15 5.29
CA LYS A 54 -11.47 11.22 6.11
C LYS A 54 -12.95 11.46 5.82
N GLU A 55 -13.34 11.58 4.55
CA GLU A 55 -14.74 11.83 4.16
C GLU A 55 -15.69 10.70 4.62
N ILE A 56 -15.23 9.45 4.57
CA ILE A 56 -16.00 8.30 5.05
C ILE A 56 -16.15 8.34 6.58
N LEU A 57 -15.10 8.72 7.30
CA LEU A 57 -15.10 8.75 8.77
C LEU A 57 -15.78 10.00 9.35
N ASP A 58 -15.94 11.08 8.58
CA ASP A 58 -16.51 12.37 9.03
C ASP A 58 -17.97 12.25 9.51
N ILE A 59 -18.67 11.17 9.14
CA ILE A 59 -20.03 10.86 9.63
C ILE A 59 -20.05 10.35 11.07
N LEU A 60 -18.89 9.91 11.58
CA LEU A 60 -18.71 9.35 12.91
C LEU A 60 -18.05 10.38 13.82
N ASP A 61 -18.45 10.42 15.08
CA ASP A 61 -17.71 11.18 16.07
C ASP A 61 -16.35 10.51 16.38
N VAL A 62 -15.45 11.24 17.04
CA VAL A 62 -14.09 10.75 17.32
C VAL A 62 -14.10 9.46 18.15
N LYS A 63 -15.05 9.28 19.07
CA LYS A 63 -15.14 8.08 19.91
C LYS A 63 -15.56 6.87 19.08
N ASP A 64 -16.53 7.06 18.19
CA ASP A 64 -16.99 6.02 17.28
C ASP A 64 -15.92 5.62 16.26
N GLN A 65 -15.13 6.59 15.78
CA GLN A 65 -13.95 6.30 14.94
C GLN A 65 -12.93 5.43 15.68
N GLU A 66 -12.62 5.72 16.94
CA GLU A 66 -11.70 4.91 17.75
C GLU A 66 -12.23 3.48 18.00
N ILE A 67 -13.54 3.35 18.26
CA ILE A 67 -14.18 2.04 18.44
C ILE A 67 -14.10 1.23 17.14
N LEU A 68 -14.41 1.86 16.00
CA LEU A 68 -14.33 1.23 14.69
C LEU A 68 -12.92 0.73 14.40
N LEU A 69 -11.88 1.54 14.65
CA LEU A 69 -10.50 1.13 14.44
C LEU A 69 -10.12 -0.09 15.28
N LYS A 70 -10.48 -0.11 16.58
CA LYS A 70 -10.23 -1.26 17.46
C LYS A 70 -10.95 -2.53 16.99
N LEU A 71 -12.17 -2.40 16.47
CA LEU A 71 -12.92 -3.53 15.92
C LEU A 71 -12.29 -4.06 14.64
N LEU A 72 -11.83 -3.18 13.75
CA LEU A 72 -11.12 -3.57 12.52
C LEU A 72 -9.81 -4.29 12.84
N ASP A 73 -9.04 -3.79 13.81
CA ASP A 73 -7.80 -4.44 14.27
C ASP A 73 -8.10 -5.83 14.84
N TYR A 74 -9.11 -5.95 15.70
CA TYR A 74 -9.53 -7.24 16.25
C TYR A 74 -9.92 -8.25 15.17
N ILE A 75 -10.65 -7.82 14.14
CA ILE A 75 -11.04 -8.69 13.03
C ILE A 75 -9.81 -9.11 12.22
N ASN A 76 -8.90 -8.17 11.91
CA ASN A 76 -7.68 -8.46 11.16
C ASN A 76 -6.75 -9.44 11.88
N GLU A 77 -6.68 -9.43 13.21
CA GLU A 77 -5.91 -10.42 13.98
C GLU A 77 -6.51 -11.84 13.92
N LYS A 78 -7.78 -11.97 13.55
CA LYS A 78 -8.51 -13.24 13.53
C LYS A 78 -8.62 -13.87 12.14
N ILE A 79 -8.19 -13.17 11.09
CA ILE A 79 -8.23 -13.62 9.68
C ILE A 79 -6.82 -13.97 9.21
#